data_AF-C5CAQ7-F1
#
_entry.id   AF-C5CAQ7-F1
#
_cell.length_a   1.000
_cell.length_b   1.000
_cell.length_c   1.000
_cell.angle_alpha   90.00
_cell.angle_beta   90.00
_cell.angle_gamma   90.00
#
_symmetry.space_group_name_H-M   'P 1'
#
loop_
_entity.id
_entity.type
_entity.pdbx_description
1 polymer ?
#
loop_
_entity_poly.entity_id
_entity_poly.type
_entity_poly.pdbx_seq_one_letter_code
_entity_poly.pdbx_strand_id
1 'polypeptide(L)' 'MQRFLTLTDVAETLNISGQAARALVRSGELQAIQVGGRGQWRIEVSWLEDYVERQKEVTRARVREWTEADAKAH' A
#
# COMPACT_ATOMS: atom_id res chain seq x y z
N MET A 1 0.19 -7.89 19.72
CA MET A 1 0.11 -7.26 18.40
C MET A 1 1.52 -7.13 17.85
N GLN A 2 1.79 -7.61 16.64
CA GLN A 2 3.13 -7.47 16.03
C GLN A 2 3.28 -6.04 15.52
N ARG A 3 4.39 -5.38 15.87
CA ARG A 3 4.66 -4.00 15.44
C ARG A 3 5.16 -3.93 13.99
N PHE A 4 5.86 -4.97 13.54
CA PHE A 4 6.48 -5.03 12.22
C PHE A 4 6.03 -6.26 11.45
N LEU A 5 5.70 -6.04 10.18
CA LEU A 5 5.27 -7.02 9.20
C LEU A 5 6.42 -7.38 8.27
N THR A 6 6.43 -8.62 7.79
CA THR A 6 7.24 -9.07 6.66
C THR A 6 6.56 -8.73 5.34
N LEU A 7 7.28 -8.86 4.22
CA LEU A 7 6.67 -8.76 2.89
C LEU A 7 5.57 -9.82 2.66
N THR A 8 5.69 -10.99 3.30
CA THR A 8 4.68 -12.04 3.22
C THR A 8 3.40 -11.61 3.92
N ASP A 9 3.50 -11.10 5.15
CA ASP A 9 2.33 -10.63 5.91
C ASP A 9 1.61 -9.48 5.18
N VAL A 10 2.36 -8.56 4.58
CA VAL A 10 1.79 -7.47 3.75
C VAL A 10 1.07 -8.02 2.52
N ALA A 11 1.67 -8.99 1.83
CA ALA A 11 1.09 -9.60 0.64
C ALA A 11 -0.23 -10.30 0.98
N GLU A 12 -0.28 -11.04 2.08
CA GLU A 12 -1.49 -11.68 2.59
C GLU A 12 -2.56 -10.65 2.99
N THR A 13 -2.15 -9.61 3.74
CA THR A 13 -3.08 -8.56 4.22
C THR A 13 -3.73 -7.79 3.08
N LEU A 14 -2.97 -7.45 2.05
CA LEU A 14 -3.49 -6.72 0.88
C LEU A 14 -4.06 -7.66 -0.20
N ASN A 15 -3.99 -8.98 -0.01
CA ASN A 15 -4.36 -9.99 -0.98
C ASN A 15 -3.69 -9.79 -2.36
N ILE A 16 -2.36 -9.62 -2.34
CA ILE A 16 -1.51 -9.45 -3.53
C ILE A 16 -0.36 -10.46 -3.54
N SER A 17 0.38 -10.57 -4.65
CA SER A 17 1.57 -11.40 -4.70
C SER A 17 2.71 -10.80 -3.86
N GLY A 18 3.60 -11.65 -3.34
CA GLY A 18 4.82 -11.19 -2.64
C GLY A 18 5.74 -10.35 -3.53
N GLN A 19 5.71 -10.55 -4.86
CA GLN A 19 6.43 -9.71 -5.81
C GLN A 19 5.83 -8.30 -5.88
N ALA A 20 4.50 -8.18 -5.87
CA ALA A 20 3.82 -6.89 -5.84
C ALA A 20 4.08 -6.15 -4.53
N ALA A 21 4.02 -6.83 -3.38
CA ALA A 21 4.37 -6.21 -2.09
C ALA A 21 5.82 -5.70 -2.06
N ARG A 22 6.77 -6.46 -2.63
CA ARG A 22 8.15 -6.01 -2.78
C ARG A 22 8.28 -4.81 -3.72
N ALA A 23 7.51 -4.78 -4.80
CA ALA A 23 7.52 -3.67 -5.76
C ALA A 23 7.09 -2.35 -5.08
N LEU A 24 6.04 -2.37 -4.24
CA LEU A 24 5.60 -1.21 -3.46
C LEU A 24 6.70 -0.66 -2.54
N VAL A 25 7.46 -1.56 -1.89
CA VAL A 25 8.59 -1.14 -1.05
C VAL A 25 9.74 -0.59 -1.89
N ARG A 26 10.03 -1.20 -3.04
CA ARG A 26 11.10 -0.78 -3.94
C ARG A 26 10.81 0.53 -4.65
N SER A 27 9.55 0.83 -4.96
CA SER A 27 9.12 2.11 -5.51
C SER A 27 9.05 3.22 -4.46
N GLY A 28 9.05 2.85 -3.17
CA GLY A 28 8.90 3.78 -2.05
C GLY A 28 7.44 4.14 -1.75
N GLU A 29 6.48 3.54 -2.46
CA GLU A 29 5.05 3.73 -2.19
C GLU A 29 4.64 3.19 -0.82
N LEU A 30 5.26 2.09 -0.40
CA LEU A 30 5.14 1.52 0.94
C LEU A 30 6.46 1.67 1.69
N GLN A 31 6.42 2.37 2.83
CA GLN A 31 7.60 2.56 3.66
C GLN A 31 8.04 1.24 4.31
N ALA A 32 9.34 1.02 4.36
CA ALA A 32 9.93 -0.15 5.00
C ALA A 32 11.38 0.13 5.41
N ILE A 33 11.85 -0.58 6.42
CA ILE A 33 13.27 -0.60 6.81
C ILE A 33 13.90 -1.94 6.44
N GLN A 34 15.18 -1.92 6.10
CA GLN A 34 15.98 -3.14 6.06
C GLN A 34 16.58 -3.40 7.43
N VAL A 35 16.43 -4.61 7.92
CA VAL A 35 17.00 -5.04 9.21
C VAL A 35 18.03 -6.14 8.96
N GLY A 36 19.27 -5.89 9.37
CA GLY A 36 20.38 -6.83 9.25
C GLY A 36 20.93 -7.01 7.83
N GLY A 37 21.85 -7.96 7.65
CA GLY A 37 22.67 -8.11 6.44
C GLY A 37 22.13 -9.03 5.34
N ARG A 38 20.81 -9.27 5.25
CA ARG A 38 20.22 -10.23 4.28
C ARG A 38 19.02 -9.70 3.50
N GLY A 39 18.87 -8.38 3.37
CA GLY A 39 17.75 -7.79 2.63
C GLY A 39 16.38 -8.09 3.24
N GLN A 40 16.31 -8.29 4.56
CA GLN A 40 15.04 -8.49 5.25
C GLN A 40 14.34 -7.15 5.42
N TRP A 41 13.18 -7.01 4.79
CA TRP A 41 12.33 -5.85 4.94
C TRP A 41 11.40 -6.01 6.14
N ARG A 42 11.20 -4.91 6.87
CA ARG A 42 10.20 -4.79 7.93
C ARG A 42 9.37 -3.54 7.68
N ILE A 43 8.06 -3.71 7.76
CA ILE A 43 7.07 -2.68 7.51
C ILE A 43 6.36 -2.45 8.84
N GLU A 44 6.40 -1.24 9.39
CA GLU A 44 5.59 -0.94 10.57
C GLU A 44 4.10 -1.00 10.21
N VAL A 45 3.25 -1.52 11.10
CA VAL A 45 1.81 -1.63 10.84
C VAL A 45 1.19 -0.28 10.48
N SER A 46 1.57 0.79 11.18
CA SER A 46 1.10 2.15 10.89
C SER A 46 1.44 2.62 9.47
N TRP A 47 2.60 2.24 8.92
CA TRP A 47 2.95 2.60 7.54
C TRP A 47 2.10 1.89 6.50
N LEU A 48 1.68 0.64 6.79
CA LEU A 48 0.73 -0.06 5.94
C LEU A 48 -0.65 0.60 6.00
N GLU A 49 -1.10 0.99 7.20
CA GLU A 49 -2.36 1.71 7.40
C GLU A 49 -2.34 3.07 6.66
N ASP A 50 -1.26 3.84 6.79
CA ASP A 50 -1.05 5.11 6.09
C ASP A 50 -1.04 4.94 4.56
N TYR A 51 -0.42 3.86 4.07
CA TYR A 51 -0.48 3.51 2.65
C TYR A 51 -1.91 3.26 2.21
N VAL A 52 -2.67 2.44 2.95
CA VAL A 52 -4.06 2.13 2.63
C VAL A 52 -4.92 3.39 2.64
N GLU A 53 -4.74 4.30 3.60
CA GLU A 53 -5.52 5.54 3.62
C GLU A 53 -5.21 6.45 2.43
N ARG A 54 -3.94 6.61 2.05
CA ARG A 54 -3.57 7.35 0.83
C ARG A 54 -4.20 6.71 -0.42
N GLN A 55 -4.22 5.38 -0.54
CA GLN A 55 -4.86 4.72 -1.69
C GLN A 55 -6.37 4.92 -1.71
N LYS A 56 -7.02 4.95 -0.54
CA LYS A 56 -8.44 5.31 -0.45
C LYS A 56 -8.69 6.74 -0.91
N GLU A 57 -7.86 7.70 -0.51
CA GLU A 57 -7.95 9.10 -0.96
C GLU A 57 -7.85 9.22 -2.49
N VAL A 58 -6.84 8.58 -3.08
CA VAL A 58 -6.66 8.53 -4.54
C VAL A 58 -7.90 7.94 -5.22
N THR A 59 -8.42 6.85 -4.68
CA THR A 59 -9.63 6.20 -5.22
C THR A 59 -10.85 7.12 -5.08
N ARG A 60 -11.04 7.77 -3.94
CA ARG A 60 -12.13 8.73 -3.71
C ARG A 60 -12.07 9.90 -4.69
N ALA A 61 -10.88 10.43 -4.97
CA ALA A 61 -10.69 11.51 -5.93
C ALA A 61 -11.12 11.08 -7.35
N ARG A 62 -10.69 9.89 -7.79
CA ARG A 62 -11.05 9.34 -9.11
C ARG A 62 -12.54 9.09 -9.26
N VAL A 63 -13.18 8.52 -8.24
CA VAL A 63 -14.62 8.25 -8.26
C VAL A 63 -15.42 9.56 -8.38
N ARG A 64 -15.02 10.62 -7.66
CA ARG A 64 -15.65 11.95 -7.77
C ARG A 64 -15.55 12.50 -9.19
N GLU A 65 -14.35 12.44 -9.76
CA GLU A 65 -14.11 12.89 -11.13
C GLU A 65 -15.01 12.16 -12.15
N TRP A 66 -15.16 10.84 -12.02
CA TRP A 66 -16.04 10.05 -12.88
C TRP A 66 -17.51 10.43 -12.72
N THR A 67 -18.00 10.56 -11.48
CA THR A 67 -19.38 10.97 -11.24
C THR A 67 -19.68 12.37 -11.77
N GLU A 68 -18.74 13.30 -11.69
CA GLU A 68 -18.89 14.65 -12.23
C GLU A 68 -18.88 14.65 -13.77
N ALA A 69 -18.07 13.79 -14.39
CA ALA A 69 -18.04 13.62 -15.85
C ALA A 69 -19.35 12.99 -16.37
N ASP A 70 -19.84 11.94 -15.72
CA ASP A 70 -21.10 11.27 -16.08
C ASP A 70 -22.31 12.20 -15.95
N ALA A 71 -22.33 13.04 -14.91
CA ALA A 71 -23.39 14.03 -14.69
C ALA A 71 -23.40 15.17 -15.73
N LYS A 72 -22.24 15.51 -16.32
CA LYS A 72 -22.15 16.52 -17.41
C LYS A 72 -22.50 15.94 -18.78
N ALA A 73 -22.52 14.61 -18.92
CA ALA A 73 -22.85 13.92 -20.15
C ALA A 73 -24.37 13.68 -20.33
N HIS A 74 -25.17 14.00 -19.31
CA HIS A 74 -26.65 13.96 -19.31
C HIS A 74 -27.22 15.38 -19.24
#